data_AF-A0A2S7Y288-F1
#
_entry.id   AF-A0A2S7Y288-F1
#
_cell.length_a   1.000
_cell.length_b   1.000
_cell.length_c   1.000
_cell.angle_alpha   90.00
_cell.angle_beta   90.00
_cell.angle_gamma   90.00
#
_symmetry.space_group_name_H-M   'P 1'
#
loop_
_entity.id
_entity.type
_entity.pdbx_description
1 polymer ?
#
loop_
_entity_poly.entity_id
_entity_poly.type
_entity_poly.pdbx_seq_one_letter_code
_entity_poly.pdbx_strand_id
1 'polypeptide(L)'
;MHFLLFVLNAILAANLSSAVFVLSDEDIDDWLPGPLVQPSKECGQSYNPHDYVCHNGRLCPVINGEPLGLCGRTCFSKYMYICHNGTRLLTRPPLRTGFSTLRAENPREREEVAGQKNYTNGVDGKPMTACGHAWNIGGNTCSYCHTKTVPNCPSGNVTALSMARNSMLVMVPGGQRFFLTADWTIGYTSAHSAFEPPGSTKAGFRTYAGGGFFNNLNGAWGWAACGQGEQKRLHVRNSTNRQELKGCTGLNLRIEEFEGLRPAWQYE
;
A
#
# COMPACT_ATOMS: atom_id res chain seq x y z
N MET A 1 40.08 -39.32 -41.28
CA MET A 1 39.33 -38.06 -41.46
C MET A 1 39.17 -37.43 -40.09
N HIS A 2 40.16 -36.74 -39.52
CA HIS A 2 40.75 -35.44 -39.93
C HIS A 2 39.69 -34.35 -40.11
N PHE A 3 39.51 -33.51 -39.07
CA PHE A 3 39.42 -32.04 -39.08
C PHE A 3 39.39 -31.57 -37.60
N LEU A 4 40.57 -31.30 -37.00
CA LEU A 4 41.14 -29.97 -36.68
C LEU A 4 40.34 -29.14 -35.64
N LEU A 5 40.81 -29.01 -34.38
CA LEU A 5 41.76 -27.98 -33.83
C LEU A 5 41.05 -26.63 -33.62
N PHE A 6 41.02 -25.90 -32.49
CA PHE A 6 41.87 -25.63 -31.30
C PHE A 6 40.91 -25.20 -30.15
N VAL A 7 41.21 -25.23 -28.84
CA VAL A 7 42.10 -24.30 -28.11
C VAL A 7 42.47 -24.90 -26.73
N LEU A 8 43.73 -24.69 -26.37
CA LEU A 8 44.45 -25.07 -25.16
C LEU A 8 44.13 -24.17 -23.94
N ASN A 9 44.16 -24.77 -22.75
CA ASN A 9 44.74 -24.33 -21.47
C ASN A 9 44.61 -22.85 -21.00
N ALA A 10 44.08 -22.66 -19.79
CA ALA A 10 44.87 -22.24 -18.63
C ALA A 10 44.05 -22.31 -17.33
N ILE A 11 44.56 -23.09 -16.36
CA ILE A 11 44.21 -23.01 -14.95
C ILE A 11 44.99 -21.83 -14.36
N LEU A 12 44.34 -20.90 -13.67
CA LEU A 12 45.01 -20.09 -12.65
C LEU A 12 44.07 -19.75 -11.50
N ALA A 13 44.57 -19.97 -10.29
CA ALA A 13 43.89 -19.88 -9.01
C ALA A 13 43.25 -18.51 -8.73
N ALA A 14 42.04 -18.51 -8.18
CA ALA A 14 41.45 -17.32 -7.55
C ALA A 14 41.48 -17.48 -6.02
N ASN A 15 42.27 -16.61 -5.40
CA ASN A 15 42.41 -16.42 -3.97
C ASN A 15 41.06 -16.16 -3.28
N LEU A 16 40.89 -16.76 -2.10
CA LEU A 16 39.91 -16.35 -1.10
C LEU A 16 40.26 -14.94 -0.61
N SER A 17 39.64 -13.93 -1.23
CA SER A 17 39.54 -12.58 -0.67
C SER A 17 38.07 -12.26 -0.52
N SER A 18 37.69 -11.77 0.66
CA SER A 18 36.35 -11.34 1.01
C SER A 18 35.81 -10.36 -0.04
N ALA A 19 35.04 -10.87 -0.99
CA ALA A 19 34.35 -10.04 -1.95
C ALA A 19 33.20 -9.34 -1.23
N VAL A 20 33.43 -8.07 -0.89
CA VAL A 20 32.35 -7.10 -0.75
C VAL A 20 31.63 -7.08 -2.09
N PHE A 21 30.44 -7.69 -2.16
CA PHE A 21 29.55 -7.57 -3.31
C PHE A 21 29.13 -6.10 -3.43
N VAL A 22 29.83 -5.34 -4.28
CA VAL A 22 29.32 -4.09 -4.82
C VAL A 22 28.33 -4.51 -5.90
N LEU A 23 27.04 -4.34 -5.62
CA LEU A 23 25.99 -4.55 -6.62
C LEU A 23 26.23 -3.54 -7.75
N SER A 24 26.55 -4.02 -8.95
CA SER A 24 26.53 -3.25 -10.18
C SER A 24 25.09 -2.98 -10.61
N ASP A 25 24.82 -1.79 -11.14
CA ASP A 25 23.49 -1.27 -11.53
C ASP A 25 22.74 -2.09 -12.62
N GLU A 26 23.28 -3.23 -13.06
CA GLU A 26 22.74 -4.03 -14.17
C GLU A 26 22.15 -5.40 -13.77
N ASP A 27 22.13 -5.77 -12.48
CA ASP A 27 21.46 -6.98 -11.96
C ASP A 27 20.11 -6.69 -11.28
N ILE A 28 19.44 -5.61 -11.69
CA ILE A 28 18.15 -5.21 -11.16
C ILE A 28 17.05 -5.79 -12.08
N ASP A 29 16.67 -7.04 -11.83
CA ASP A 29 15.46 -7.61 -12.43
C ASP A 29 14.43 -8.04 -11.36
N ASP A 30 13.20 -7.57 -11.60
CA ASP A 30 11.88 -8.06 -11.15
C ASP A 30 11.30 -7.75 -9.75
N TRP A 31 12.01 -7.09 -8.85
CA TRP A 31 11.36 -6.34 -7.75
C TRP A 31 12.31 -5.28 -7.18
N LEU A 32 12.45 -4.14 -7.85
CA LEU A 32 12.89 -2.98 -7.10
C LEU A 32 11.78 -2.66 -6.09
N PRO A 33 12.08 -2.52 -4.80
CA PRO A 33 11.15 -2.01 -3.79
C PRO A 33 10.69 -0.55 -4.04
N GLY A 34 10.88 -0.04 -5.26
CA GLY A 34 10.51 1.29 -5.71
C GLY A 34 11.08 2.37 -4.80
N PRO A 35 10.39 3.50 -4.64
CA PRO A 35 10.82 4.53 -3.70
C PRO A 35 10.71 4.10 -2.22
N LEU A 36 10.15 2.93 -1.92
CA LEU A 36 9.84 2.50 -0.54
C LEU A 36 11.00 1.84 0.18
N VAL A 37 12.08 1.49 -0.51
CA VAL A 37 13.35 1.11 0.09
C VAL A 37 14.48 1.70 -0.72
N GLN A 38 15.35 2.49 -0.08
CA GLN A 38 16.41 3.22 -0.77
C GLN A 38 17.58 3.51 0.16
N PRO A 39 18.81 3.71 -0.36
CA PRO A 39 19.94 4.08 0.47
C PRO A 39 19.71 5.44 1.15
N SER A 40 20.11 5.52 2.42
CA SER A 40 20.12 6.78 3.17
C SER A 40 21.31 7.66 2.78
N LYS A 41 21.13 8.98 2.89
CA LYS A 41 22.19 9.98 2.72
C LYS A 41 22.64 10.47 4.10
N GLU A 42 23.75 11.20 4.19
CA GLU A 42 24.05 11.93 5.43
C GLU A 42 23.09 13.13 5.56
N CYS A 43 22.69 13.46 6.77
CA CYS A 43 22.00 14.71 7.04
C CYS A 43 23.00 15.85 6.82
N GLY A 44 22.84 16.58 5.71
CA GLY A 44 23.58 17.83 5.50
C GLY A 44 23.22 18.89 6.53
N GLN A 45 23.86 20.06 6.44
CA GLN A 45 23.61 21.21 7.33
C GLN A 45 22.18 21.79 7.20
N SER A 46 21.51 21.56 6.06
CA SER A 46 20.12 21.98 5.82
C SER A 46 19.43 21.00 4.88
N TYR A 47 18.19 20.63 5.20
CA TYR A 47 17.28 19.85 4.35
C TYR A 47 15.85 20.34 4.54
N ASN A 48 14.98 20.13 3.56
CA ASN A 48 13.55 20.45 3.72
C ASN A 48 12.88 19.38 4.59
N PRO A 49 12.37 19.72 5.80
CA PRO A 49 11.72 18.75 6.68
C PRO A 49 10.39 18.21 6.14
N HIS A 50 9.81 18.88 5.13
CA HIS A 50 8.63 18.35 4.41
C HIS A 50 9.00 17.17 3.49
N ASP A 51 10.19 17.21 2.88
CA ASP A 51 10.63 16.20 1.90
C ASP A 51 11.48 15.09 2.55
N TYR A 52 12.07 15.35 3.71
CA TYR A 52 13.00 14.43 4.37
C TYR A 52 12.85 14.42 5.89
N VAL A 53 13.37 13.37 6.51
CA VAL A 53 13.53 13.20 7.95
C VAL A 53 14.95 12.76 8.24
N CYS A 54 15.59 13.34 9.27
CA CYS A 54 16.91 12.93 9.73
C CYS A 54 16.80 11.94 10.89
N HIS A 55 17.34 10.74 10.70
CA HIS A 55 17.44 9.68 11.69
C HIS A 55 18.91 9.40 12.02
N ASN A 56 19.37 9.77 13.22
CA ASN A 56 20.74 9.49 13.69
C ASN A 56 21.82 9.94 12.68
N GLY A 57 21.67 11.15 12.10
CA GLY A 57 22.58 11.67 11.08
C GLY A 57 22.37 11.11 9.68
N ARG A 58 21.38 10.23 9.46
CA ARG A 58 20.99 9.72 8.14
C ARG A 58 19.68 10.33 7.64
N LEU A 59 19.71 10.84 6.43
CA LEU A 59 18.57 11.47 5.78
C LEU A 59 17.75 10.42 5.03
N CYS A 60 16.47 10.32 5.38
CA CYS A 60 15.47 9.50 4.71
C CYS A 60 14.36 10.36 4.10
N PRO A 61 13.88 10.04 2.89
CA PRO A 61 12.84 10.84 2.27
C PRO A 61 11.46 10.54 2.86
N VAL A 62 10.56 11.46 2.57
CA VAL A 62 9.14 11.31 2.79
C VAL A 62 8.52 10.83 1.50
N ILE A 63 7.95 9.63 1.52
CA ILE A 63 7.31 9.05 0.35
C ILE A 63 5.84 8.86 0.67
N ASN A 64 4.99 9.46 -0.16
CA ASN A 64 3.54 9.37 -0.04
C ASN A 64 2.96 9.80 1.33
N GLY A 65 3.61 10.76 1.98
CA GLY A 65 3.24 11.19 3.33
C GLY A 65 3.86 10.36 4.46
N GLU A 66 4.55 9.26 4.15
CA GLU A 66 5.31 8.47 5.12
C GLU A 66 6.75 8.98 5.24
N PRO A 67 7.18 9.46 6.42
CA PRO A 67 8.60 9.57 6.73
C PRO A 67 9.19 8.17 6.86
N LEU A 68 9.99 7.76 5.86
CA LEU A 68 10.58 6.43 5.82
C LEU A 68 11.45 6.18 7.06
N GLY A 69 11.40 4.97 7.61
CA GLY A 69 12.26 4.57 8.71
C GLY A 69 13.68 4.29 8.26
N LEU A 70 14.63 4.20 9.20
CA LEU A 70 16.02 3.84 8.93
C LEU A 70 16.34 2.45 9.49
N CYS A 71 16.95 1.59 8.68
CA CYS A 71 17.52 0.30 9.08
C CYS A 71 18.95 0.19 8.53
N GLY A 72 19.94 0.21 9.41
CA GLY A 72 21.34 0.32 9.05
C GLY A 72 21.60 1.60 8.25
N ARG A 73 21.80 1.44 6.93
CA ARG A 73 21.98 2.56 5.98
C ARG A 73 20.86 2.65 4.96
N THR A 74 19.75 1.96 5.19
CA THR A 74 18.63 1.83 4.25
C THR A 74 17.39 2.49 4.83
N CYS A 75 16.80 3.42 4.07
CA CYS A 75 15.49 3.96 4.35
C CYS A 75 14.41 2.98 3.86
N PHE A 76 13.34 2.79 4.62
CA PHE A 76 12.32 1.79 4.31
C PHE A 76 10.90 2.19 4.74
N SER A 77 9.89 1.66 4.05
CA SER A 77 8.48 1.80 4.47
C SER A 77 8.14 0.86 5.63
N LYS A 78 7.72 1.45 6.75
CA LYS A 78 7.34 0.74 7.99
C LYS A 78 6.07 -0.08 7.82
N TYR A 79 5.30 0.18 6.75
CA TYR A 79 4.09 -0.57 6.42
C TYR A 79 4.37 -1.90 5.70
N MET A 80 5.55 -2.04 5.08
CA MET A 80 5.95 -3.26 4.36
C MET A 80 7.07 -4.03 5.05
N TYR A 81 7.91 -3.34 5.83
CA TYR A 81 9.10 -3.93 6.43
C TYR A 81 9.21 -3.64 7.92
N ILE A 82 10.04 -4.44 8.57
CA ILE A 82 10.51 -4.27 9.94
C ILE A 82 12.04 -4.26 9.95
N CYS A 83 12.62 -3.47 10.85
CA CYS A 83 14.07 -3.48 11.07
C CYS A 83 14.39 -4.34 12.30
N HIS A 84 15.16 -5.41 12.09
CA HIS A 84 15.62 -6.29 13.14
C HIS A 84 17.06 -5.93 13.55
N ASN A 85 17.27 -5.76 14.86
CA ASN A 85 18.56 -5.38 15.48
C ASN A 85 19.23 -4.14 14.86
N GLY A 86 18.43 -3.22 14.32
CA GLY A 86 18.89 -1.94 13.79
C GLY A 86 19.61 -2.00 12.44
N THR A 87 19.87 -3.17 11.86
CA THR A 87 20.65 -3.32 10.62
C THR A 87 20.05 -4.27 9.59
N ARG A 88 19.19 -5.20 10.01
CA ARG A 88 18.62 -6.22 9.11
C ARG A 88 17.18 -5.86 8.75
N LEU A 89 16.96 -5.49 7.50
CA LEU A 89 15.61 -5.25 6.98
C LEU A 89 14.91 -6.57 6.65
N LEU A 90 13.69 -6.75 7.12
CA LEU A 90 12.86 -7.92 6.83
C LEU A 90 11.49 -7.47 6.35
N THR A 91 10.92 -8.17 5.38
CA THR A 91 9.52 -7.95 4.99
C THR A 91 8.61 -8.37 6.14
N ARG A 92 7.54 -7.61 6.37
CA ARG A 92 6.51 -7.96 7.32
C ARG A 92 5.82 -9.27 6.91
N PRO A 93 5.33 -10.08 7.87
CA PRO A 93 4.55 -11.26 7.56
C PRO A 93 3.28 -10.88 6.77
N PRO A 94 2.87 -11.66 5.76
CA PRO A 94 1.64 -11.40 5.04
C PRO A 94 0.42 -11.72 5.93
N LEU A 95 -0.60 -10.86 5.90
CA LEU A 95 -1.87 -11.11 6.56
C LEU A 95 -2.86 -11.76 5.59
N ARG A 96 -2.98 -13.09 5.66
CA ARG A 96 -3.80 -13.88 4.72
C ARG A 96 -5.18 -14.28 5.25
N THR A 97 -5.44 -14.05 6.53
CA THR A 97 -6.66 -14.48 7.22
C THR A 97 -7.18 -13.36 8.12
N GLY A 98 -8.36 -13.57 8.70
CA GLY A 98 -8.99 -12.59 9.57
C GLY A 98 -9.72 -11.48 8.82
N PHE A 99 -10.21 -10.54 9.60
CA PHE A 99 -10.96 -9.38 9.13
C PHE A 99 -10.24 -8.10 9.51
N SER A 100 -10.39 -7.09 8.67
CA SER A 100 -9.71 -5.82 8.90
C SER A 100 -10.53 -4.64 8.41
N THR A 101 -10.37 -3.53 9.10
CA THR A 101 -10.65 -2.19 8.57
C THR A 101 -9.36 -1.57 8.08
N LEU A 102 -9.44 -0.56 7.22
CA LEU A 102 -8.27 0.19 6.76
C LEU A 102 -8.38 1.64 7.21
N ARG A 103 -7.27 2.22 7.66
CA ARG A 103 -7.17 3.63 8.02
C ARG A 103 -6.12 4.33 7.17
N ALA A 104 -6.47 5.50 6.68
CA ALA A 104 -5.53 6.35 5.96
C ALA A 104 -4.47 6.91 6.92
N GLU A 105 -3.22 6.86 6.48
CA GLU A 105 -2.09 7.46 7.16
C GLU A 105 -1.31 8.36 6.21
N ASN A 106 -1.24 9.63 6.60
CA ASN A 106 -0.32 10.62 6.10
C ASN A 106 0.19 11.45 7.31
N PRO A 107 1.19 10.94 8.05
CA PRO A 107 1.76 11.64 9.20
C PRO A 107 2.20 13.09 8.95
N ARG A 108 2.51 13.46 7.69
CA ARG A 108 2.88 14.85 7.37
C ARG A 108 1.72 15.83 7.50
N GLU A 109 0.50 15.39 7.25
CA GLU A 109 -0.67 16.24 7.53
C GLU A 109 -0.76 16.58 9.02
N ARG A 110 -0.43 15.64 9.93
CA ARG A 110 -0.46 15.90 11.38
C ARG A 110 0.54 16.97 11.81
N GLU A 111 1.70 17.04 11.16
CA GLU A 111 2.74 18.03 11.44
C GLU A 111 2.39 19.42 10.88
N GLU A 112 1.74 19.48 9.71
CA GLU A 112 1.21 20.73 9.14
C GLU A 112 0.04 21.30 9.97
N VAL A 113 -0.76 20.43 10.58
CA VAL A 113 -1.96 20.80 11.37
C VAL A 113 -1.63 21.37 12.75
N ALA A 114 -0.44 21.11 13.31
CA ALA A 114 -0.03 21.67 14.60
C ALA A 114 -0.01 23.22 14.63
N GLY A 115 -0.13 23.88 13.47
CA GLY A 115 -0.29 25.33 13.34
C GLY A 115 -1.62 25.85 12.76
N GLN A 116 -2.56 24.99 12.33
CA GLN A 116 -3.79 25.43 11.60
C GLN A 116 -5.09 24.87 12.20
N LYS A 117 -5.95 25.79 12.65
CA LYS A 117 -7.17 25.51 13.44
C LYS A 117 -8.35 24.91 12.65
N ASN A 118 -8.24 24.70 11.34
CA ASN A 118 -9.33 24.23 10.47
C ASN A 118 -8.81 23.34 9.32
N TYR A 119 -8.39 22.11 9.64
CA TYR A 119 -7.96 21.13 8.64
C TYR A 119 -9.09 20.16 8.30
N THR A 120 -10.05 20.61 7.48
CA THR A 120 -11.23 19.81 7.10
C THR A 120 -10.97 18.87 5.91
N ASN A 121 -9.90 19.12 5.14
CA ASN A 121 -9.57 18.40 3.91
C ASN A 121 -8.51 17.30 4.06
N GLY A 122 -7.99 17.07 5.27
CA GLY A 122 -7.05 15.98 5.53
C GLY A 122 -7.60 14.60 5.24
N VAL A 123 -6.69 13.65 5.05
CA VAL A 123 -7.00 12.22 4.93
C VAL A 123 -6.44 11.42 6.08
N ASP A 124 -5.41 11.93 6.77
CA ASP A 124 -4.79 11.22 7.89
C ASP A 124 -5.81 10.89 8.98
N GLY A 125 -5.76 9.64 9.45
CA GLY A 125 -6.66 9.12 10.47
C GLY A 125 -8.08 8.80 9.99
N LYS A 126 -8.47 9.20 8.77
CA LYS A 126 -9.81 8.90 8.23
C LYS A 126 -9.95 7.41 7.85
N PRO A 127 -11.15 6.82 8.03
CA PRO A 127 -11.39 5.43 7.65
C PRO A 127 -11.43 5.28 6.13
N MET A 128 -11.12 4.09 5.63
CA MET A 128 -11.57 3.66 4.31
C MET A 128 -13.06 3.35 4.36
N THR A 129 -13.82 3.84 3.38
CA THR A 129 -15.27 3.63 3.27
C THR A 129 -15.66 3.07 1.91
N ALA A 130 -16.69 2.23 1.88
CA ALA A 130 -17.31 1.69 0.69
C ALA A 130 -18.59 2.46 0.38
N CYS A 131 -18.68 3.04 -0.82
CA CYS A 131 -19.90 3.64 -1.32
C CYS A 131 -19.89 3.74 -2.86
N GLY A 132 -21.01 3.42 -3.50
CA GLY A 132 -21.20 3.44 -4.95
C GLY A 132 -20.27 2.48 -5.68
N HIS A 133 -20.13 1.25 -5.17
CA HIS A 133 -19.21 0.22 -5.68
C HIS A 133 -17.74 0.63 -5.75
N ALA A 134 -17.33 1.63 -4.96
CA ALA A 134 -15.97 2.15 -4.94
C ALA A 134 -15.43 2.32 -3.51
N TRP A 135 -14.11 2.23 -3.36
CA TRP A 135 -13.44 2.58 -2.11
C TRP A 135 -13.07 4.05 -2.07
N ASN A 136 -13.29 4.65 -0.92
CA ASN A 136 -13.04 6.06 -0.65
C ASN A 136 -12.34 6.21 0.71
N ILE A 137 -11.83 7.40 0.98
CA ILE A 137 -11.26 7.80 2.27
C ILE A 137 -12.14 8.87 2.89
N GLY A 138 -12.52 8.67 4.16
CA GLY A 138 -13.47 9.52 4.87
C GLY A 138 -14.93 9.29 4.47
N GLY A 139 -15.82 10.20 4.88
CA GLY A 139 -17.26 10.09 4.67
C GLY A 139 -17.91 8.90 5.37
N ASN A 140 -19.10 8.53 4.89
CA ASN A 140 -19.89 7.42 5.41
C ASN A 140 -19.79 6.18 4.52
N THR A 141 -19.89 5.02 5.14
CA THR A 141 -20.10 3.75 4.43
C THR A 141 -21.54 3.67 3.96
N CYS A 142 -21.77 3.35 2.69
CA CYS A 142 -23.09 3.12 2.12
C CYS A 142 -23.38 1.62 2.15
N SER A 143 -24.51 1.27 2.77
CA SER A 143 -24.92 -0.11 2.95
C SER A 143 -26.43 -0.23 2.85
N TYR A 144 -26.86 -1.41 2.41
CA TYR A 144 -28.28 -1.71 2.27
C TYR A 144 -28.65 -2.88 3.16
N CYS A 145 -29.78 -2.73 3.86
CA CYS A 145 -30.44 -3.81 4.56
C CYS A 145 -31.87 -3.95 4.06
N HIS A 146 -32.22 -5.15 3.59
CA HIS A 146 -33.59 -5.49 3.24
C HIS A 146 -34.38 -5.96 4.48
N THR A 147 -34.78 -5.02 5.34
CA THR A 147 -35.42 -5.32 6.64
C THR A 147 -36.71 -6.13 6.55
N LYS A 148 -37.37 -6.15 5.38
CA LYS A 148 -38.60 -6.92 5.14
C LYS A 148 -38.37 -8.44 5.06
N THR A 149 -37.19 -8.88 4.64
CA THR A 149 -36.85 -10.32 4.50
C THR A 149 -35.70 -10.75 5.40
N VAL A 150 -34.91 -9.80 5.92
CA VAL A 150 -33.81 -10.04 6.84
C VAL A 150 -34.08 -9.27 8.14
N PRO A 151 -34.71 -9.90 9.15
CA PRO A 151 -34.82 -9.29 10.46
C PRO A 151 -33.43 -9.19 11.09
N ASN A 152 -33.07 -8.01 11.60
CA ASN A 152 -31.81 -7.72 12.30
C ASN A 152 -30.55 -7.68 11.41
N CYS A 153 -30.52 -6.81 10.41
CA CYS A 153 -29.26 -6.51 9.73
C CYS A 153 -28.27 -5.77 10.65
N PRO A 154 -26.96 -5.91 10.36
CA PRO A 154 -25.93 -5.05 10.89
C PRO A 154 -26.20 -3.57 10.56
N SER A 155 -25.62 -2.66 11.36
CA SER A 155 -25.74 -1.20 11.17
C SER A 155 -25.20 -0.72 9.82
N GLY A 156 -24.23 -1.42 9.23
CA GLY A 156 -23.69 -1.09 7.92
C GLY A 156 -22.87 0.20 7.87
N ASN A 157 -22.43 0.70 9.03
CA ASN A 157 -21.66 1.94 9.16
C ASN A 157 -20.13 1.73 9.16
N VAL A 158 -19.66 0.49 9.11
CA VAL A 158 -18.23 0.14 9.08
C VAL A 158 -17.93 -0.63 7.80
N THR A 159 -16.90 -0.18 7.07
CA THR A 159 -16.33 -0.93 5.95
C THR A 159 -15.24 -1.87 6.48
N ALA A 160 -15.51 -3.17 6.46
CA ALA A 160 -14.54 -4.19 6.82
C ALA A 160 -14.31 -5.16 5.65
N LEU A 161 -13.18 -5.84 5.68
CA LEU A 161 -12.67 -6.67 4.61
C LEU A 161 -12.35 -8.07 5.12
N SER A 162 -12.53 -9.07 4.25
CA SER A 162 -12.02 -10.43 4.45
C SER A 162 -10.71 -10.62 3.71
N MET A 163 -9.61 -10.73 4.44
CA MET A 163 -8.26 -10.91 3.85
C MET A 163 -8.13 -12.27 3.15
N ALA A 164 -8.79 -13.30 3.66
CA ALA A 164 -8.77 -14.63 3.04
C ALA A 164 -9.49 -14.67 1.68
N ARG A 165 -10.51 -13.82 1.49
CA ARG A 165 -11.38 -13.85 0.31
C ARG A 165 -11.11 -12.73 -0.68
N ASN A 166 -10.27 -11.75 -0.33
CA ASN A 166 -10.14 -10.48 -1.04
C ASN A 166 -11.52 -9.87 -1.34
N SER A 167 -12.39 -9.84 -0.33
CA SER A 167 -13.75 -9.34 -0.45
C SER A 167 -14.08 -8.36 0.66
N MET A 168 -15.12 -7.57 0.46
CA MET A 168 -15.79 -6.87 1.54
C MET A 168 -16.40 -7.90 2.51
N LEU A 169 -16.47 -7.56 3.80
CA LEU A 169 -17.02 -8.43 4.83
C LEU A 169 -18.53 -8.19 4.97
N VAL A 170 -19.32 -9.06 4.35
CA VAL A 170 -20.78 -8.91 4.24
C VAL A 170 -21.52 -10.19 4.63
N MET A 171 -22.82 -10.09 4.88
CA MET A 171 -23.71 -11.25 5.07
C MET A 171 -24.23 -11.83 3.76
N VAL A 172 -24.47 -10.98 2.76
CA VAL A 172 -25.08 -11.40 1.51
C VAL A 172 -24.22 -12.44 0.78
N PRO A 173 -24.80 -13.55 0.29
CA PRO A 173 -24.06 -14.55 -0.46
C PRO A 173 -23.76 -14.07 -1.89
N GLY A 174 -22.48 -14.11 -2.28
CA GLY A 174 -22.04 -13.80 -3.63
C GLY A 174 -21.83 -12.30 -3.90
N GLY A 175 -20.85 -12.00 -4.75
CA GLY A 175 -20.40 -10.64 -5.03
C GLY A 175 -19.54 -10.03 -3.93
N GLN A 176 -19.45 -8.70 -3.92
CA GLN A 176 -18.70 -7.91 -2.94
C GLN A 176 -17.19 -8.26 -2.89
N ARG A 177 -16.66 -8.84 -3.96
CA ARG A 177 -15.22 -9.03 -4.15
C ARG A 177 -14.62 -7.73 -4.69
N PHE A 178 -13.53 -7.27 -4.09
CA PHE A 178 -12.85 -6.06 -4.56
C PHE A 178 -11.86 -6.36 -5.68
N PHE A 179 -11.65 -5.38 -6.55
CA PHE A 179 -10.79 -5.43 -7.72
C PHE A 179 -10.23 -4.04 -8.01
N LEU A 180 -9.15 -4.00 -8.75
CA LEU A 180 -8.57 -2.78 -9.31
C LEU A 180 -9.20 -2.53 -10.69
N THR A 181 -9.70 -1.33 -10.94
CA THR A 181 -10.24 -0.91 -12.24
C THR A 181 -9.10 -0.55 -13.21
N ALA A 182 -9.44 -0.39 -14.50
CA ALA A 182 -8.49 0.13 -15.49
C ALA A 182 -7.97 1.54 -15.15
N ASP A 183 -8.75 2.33 -14.39
CA ASP A 183 -8.41 3.70 -13.96
C ASP A 183 -7.65 3.75 -12.62
N TRP A 184 -7.09 2.62 -12.18
CA TRP A 184 -6.32 2.50 -10.93
C TRP A 184 -7.11 2.86 -9.66
N THR A 185 -8.45 2.78 -9.70
CA THR A 185 -9.31 2.87 -8.51
C THR A 185 -9.67 1.48 -8.00
N ILE A 186 -10.07 1.37 -6.72
CA ILE A 186 -10.60 0.12 -6.19
C ILE A 186 -12.11 0.14 -6.26
N GLY A 187 -12.66 -0.86 -6.96
CA GLY A 187 -14.08 -1.17 -6.99
C GLY A 187 -14.40 -2.48 -6.28
N TYR A 188 -15.69 -2.73 -6.07
CA TYR A 188 -16.18 -4.04 -5.64
C TYR A 188 -17.45 -4.42 -6.37
N THR A 189 -17.63 -5.72 -6.56
CA THR A 189 -18.79 -6.27 -7.27
C THR A 189 -20.08 -6.06 -6.47
N SER A 190 -21.18 -5.79 -7.16
CA SER A 190 -22.50 -5.70 -6.53
C SER A 190 -22.88 -7.03 -5.86
N ALA A 191 -23.80 -6.97 -4.90
CA ALA A 191 -24.34 -8.18 -4.26
C ALA A 191 -24.88 -9.17 -5.30
N HIS A 192 -24.65 -10.46 -5.09
CA HIS A 192 -25.05 -11.56 -5.98
C HIS A 192 -24.46 -11.51 -7.40
N SER A 193 -23.53 -10.61 -7.70
CA SER A 193 -22.93 -10.46 -9.02
C SER A 193 -21.42 -10.71 -8.96
N ALA A 194 -20.89 -11.38 -9.99
CA ALA A 194 -19.46 -11.47 -10.23
C ALA A 194 -18.97 -10.50 -11.31
N PHE A 195 -19.84 -9.58 -11.77
CA PHE A 195 -19.53 -8.66 -12.86
C PHE A 195 -18.46 -7.66 -12.46
N GLU A 196 -17.42 -7.60 -13.26
CA GLU A 196 -16.32 -6.62 -13.18
C GLU A 196 -16.24 -5.86 -14.50
N PRO A 197 -16.05 -4.53 -14.46
CA PRO A 197 -15.82 -3.75 -15.67
C PRO A 197 -14.62 -4.29 -16.47
N PRO A 198 -14.65 -4.22 -17.82
CA PRO A 198 -13.51 -4.59 -18.65
C PRO A 198 -12.20 -3.90 -18.22
N GLY A 199 -11.08 -4.63 -18.29
CA GLY A 199 -9.77 -4.13 -17.85
C GLY A 199 -9.54 -4.20 -16.34
N SER A 200 -10.51 -4.69 -15.56
CA SER A 200 -10.32 -4.89 -14.12
C SER A 200 -9.42 -6.09 -13.79
N THR A 201 -8.75 -6.03 -12.64
CA THR A 201 -7.94 -7.14 -12.12
C THR A 201 -8.11 -7.35 -10.62
N LYS A 202 -8.11 -8.61 -10.19
CA LYS A 202 -8.08 -9.03 -8.77
C LYS A 202 -6.67 -9.21 -8.24
N ALA A 203 -5.67 -9.01 -9.08
CA ALA A 203 -4.28 -9.27 -8.74
C ALA A 203 -3.66 -8.11 -7.96
N GLY A 204 -2.55 -8.45 -7.32
CA GLY A 204 -1.59 -7.50 -6.78
C GLY A 204 -1.89 -6.85 -5.44
N PHE A 205 -3.06 -7.10 -4.85
CA PHE A 205 -3.30 -6.75 -3.46
C PHE A 205 -2.39 -7.55 -2.52
N ARG A 206 -1.77 -6.84 -1.57
CA ARG A 206 -0.89 -7.39 -0.54
C ARG A 206 -1.16 -6.71 0.80
N THR A 207 -1.14 -7.49 1.85
CA THR A 207 -1.47 -7.06 3.21
C THR A 207 -0.38 -7.55 4.14
N TYR A 208 0.12 -6.67 5.00
CA TYR A 208 1.21 -6.96 5.92
C TYR A 208 0.71 -6.85 7.36
N ALA A 209 0.90 -7.91 8.16
CA ALA A 209 0.49 -7.93 9.56
C ALA A 209 1.17 -6.80 10.34
N GLY A 210 0.37 -6.00 11.07
CA GLY A 210 0.81 -4.79 11.76
C GLY A 210 1.39 -3.70 10.84
N GLY A 211 1.17 -3.82 9.53
CA GLY A 211 1.66 -2.92 8.48
C GLY A 211 0.51 -2.36 7.65
N GLY A 212 0.69 -2.33 6.34
CA GLY A 212 -0.27 -1.73 5.41
C GLY A 212 -0.87 -2.66 4.37
N PHE A 213 -1.91 -2.13 3.72
CA PHE A 213 -2.52 -2.66 2.50
C PHE A 213 -1.88 -1.99 1.28
N PHE A 214 -1.43 -2.78 0.31
CA PHE A 214 -0.68 -2.35 -0.86
C PHE A 214 -1.22 -2.97 -2.15
N ASN A 215 -0.94 -2.31 -3.26
CA ASN A 215 -0.95 -2.90 -4.59
C ASN A 215 0.50 -3.04 -5.06
N ASN A 216 0.86 -4.14 -5.74
CA ASN A 216 2.21 -4.39 -6.24
C ASN A 216 2.31 -4.42 -7.78
N LEU A 217 1.28 -3.95 -8.49
CA LEU A 217 1.30 -3.88 -9.94
C LEU A 217 1.98 -2.57 -10.40
N ASN A 218 2.68 -2.64 -11.53
CA ASN A 218 3.26 -1.48 -12.25
C ASN A 218 4.10 -0.52 -11.38
N GLY A 219 4.86 -1.07 -10.44
CA GLY A 219 5.69 -0.28 -9.53
C GLY A 219 4.86 0.61 -8.60
N ALA A 220 3.66 0.18 -8.23
CA ALA A 220 2.84 0.85 -7.23
C ALA A 220 3.59 1.02 -5.91
N TRP A 221 3.49 2.21 -5.33
CA TRP A 221 4.25 2.62 -4.15
C TRP A 221 3.38 3.25 -3.06
N GLY A 222 2.07 3.27 -3.26
CA GLY A 222 1.13 3.73 -2.24
C GLY A 222 -0.23 4.08 -2.83
N TRP A 223 -0.98 4.90 -2.09
CA TRP A 223 -2.33 5.31 -2.46
C TRP A 223 -2.45 6.83 -2.57
N ALA A 224 -3.47 7.28 -3.28
CA ALA A 224 -3.88 8.67 -3.33
C ALA A 224 -5.38 8.78 -3.10
N ALA A 225 -5.79 9.80 -2.35
CA ALA A 225 -7.17 10.21 -2.19
C ALA A 225 -7.42 11.44 -3.08
N CYS A 226 -8.34 11.29 -4.03
CA CYS A 226 -8.67 12.31 -5.02
C CYS A 226 -10.10 12.83 -4.83
N GLY A 227 -10.33 14.08 -5.21
CA GLY A 227 -11.63 14.73 -5.08
C GLY A 227 -11.72 15.72 -3.91
N GLN A 228 -12.89 16.33 -3.77
CA GLN A 228 -13.18 17.40 -2.80
C GLN A 228 -14.18 16.90 -1.75
N GLY A 229 -14.20 17.55 -0.59
CA GLY A 229 -15.13 17.23 0.49
C GLY A 229 -14.67 16.11 1.43
N GLU A 230 -15.62 15.56 2.19
CA GLU A 230 -15.33 14.62 3.29
C GLU A 230 -14.99 13.21 2.82
N GLN A 231 -15.49 12.80 1.65
CA GLN A 231 -15.26 11.49 1.05
C GLN A 231 -14.48 11.65 -0.26
N LYS A 232 -13.29 11.05 -0.33
CA LYS A 232 -12.37 11.15 -1.47
C LYS A 232 -12.13 9.79 -2.11
N ARG A 233 -12.15 9.71 -3.44
CA ARG A 233 -11.94 8.46 -4.19
C ARG A 233 -10.52 7.95 -3.96
N LEU A 234 -10.39 6.64 -3.71
CA LEU A 234 -9.09 6.00 -3.53
C LEU A 234 -8.52 5.52 -4.88
N HIS A 235 -7.29 5.92 -5.15
CA HIS A 235 -6.49 5.50 -6.31
C HIS A 235 -5.19 4.84 -5.86
N VAL A 236 -4.71 3.86 -6.61
CA VAL A 236 -3.32 3.39 -6.52
C VAL A 236 -2.41 4.47 -7.09
N ARG A 237 -1.31 4.78 -6.40
CA ARG A 237 -0.19 5.53 -6.98
C ARG A 237 0.85 4.57 -7.52
N ASN A 238 1.20 4.74 -8.78
CA ASN A 238 2.22 3.95 -9.44
C ASN A 238 3.13 4.82 -10.30
N SER A 239 4.01 4.18 -11.06
CA SER A 239 4.98 4.86 -11.92
C SER A 239 4.34 5.57 -13.13
N THR A 240 3.17 5.11 -13.59
CA THR A 240 2.54 5.54 -14.85
C THR A 240 1.49 6.63 -14.67
N ASN A 241 0.88 6.77 -13.49
CA ASN A 241 -0.27 7.68 -13.26
C ASN A 241 0.06 8.93 -12.42
N ARG A 242 1.34 9.27 -12.27
CA ARG A 242 1.78 10.38 -11.41
C ARG A 242 1.16 11.73 -11.78
N GLN A 243 1.01 12.03 -13.08
CA GLN A 243 0.45 13.30 -13.56
C GLN A 243 -1.07 13.36 -13.35
N GLU A 244 -1.78 12.25 -13.56
CA GLU A 244 -3.23 12.15 -13.39
C GLU A 244 -3.64 12.36 -11.92
N LEU A 245 -2.78 11.95 -10.99
CA LEU A 245 -2.99 12.09 -9.55
C LEU A 245 -2.42 13.41 -8.99
N LYS A 246 -2.14 14.40 -9.85
CA LYS A 246 -1.73 15.74 -9.42
C LYS A 246 -2.88 16.41 -8.67
N GLY A 247 -2.61 16.88 -7.45
CA GLY A 247 -3.63 17.47 -6.58
C GLY A 247 -4.37 16.47 -5.69
N CYS A 248 -4.12 15.17 -5.85
CA CYS A 248 -4.57 14.16 -4.88
C CYS A 248 -3.62 14.09 -3.68
N THR A 249 -4.18 13.79 -2.52
CA THR A 249 -3.42 13.61 -1.28
C THR A 249 -2.82 12.20 -1.25
N GLY A 250 -1.50 12.09 -1.12
CA GLY A 250 -0.83 10.81 -0.91
C GLY A 250 -1.10 10.23 0.47
N LEU A 251 -1.25 8.91 0.58
CA LEU A 251 -1.44 8.22 1.85
C LEU A 251 -1.04 6.74 1.78
N ASN A 252 -0.76 6.15 2.93
CA ASN A 252 -0.72 4.69 3.11
C ASN A 252 -1.99 4.21 3.82
N LEU A 253 -2.34 2.94 3.62
CA LEU A 253 -3.48 2.32 4.29
C LEU A 253 -2.99 1.37 5.37
N ARG A 254 -3.08 1.78 6.63
CA ARG A 254 -2.79 0.91 7.77
C ARG A 254 -3.92 -0.10 7.95
N ILE A 255 -3.53 -1.34 8.21
CA ILE A 255 -4.46 -2.41 8.56
C ILE A 255 -4.79 -2.32 10.05
N GLU A 256 -6.08 -2.36 10.36
CA GLU A 256 -6.60 -2.46 11.74
C GLU A 256 -7.39 -3.75 11.85
N GLU A 257 -7.06 -4.57 12.86
CA GLU A 257 -7.79 -5.82 13.10
C GLU A 257 -9.25 -5.52 13.45
N PHE A 258 -10.15 -6.32 12.90
CA PHE A 258 -11.59 -6.17 13.12
C PHE A 258 -12.17 -7.44 13.69
N GLU A 259 -12.66 -7.37 14.93
CA GLU A 259 -13.23 -8.52 15.64
C GLU A 259 -14.73 -8.73 15.37
N GLY A 260 -15.39 -7.74 14.74
CA GLY A 260 -16.82 -7.82 14.46
C GLY A 260 -17.17 -8.88 13.42
N LEU A 261 -18.38 -9.46 13.54
CA LEU A 261 -18.90 -10.41 12.58
C LEU A 261 -19.81 -9.70 11.58
N ARG A 262 -19.32 -9.51 10.35
CA ARG A 262 -20.09 -9.01 9.18
C ARG A 262 -20.83 -7.68 9.46
N PRO A 263 -20.15 -6.53 9.34
CA PRO A 263 -20.71 -5.23 9.75
C PRO A 263 -21.77 -4.67 8.81
N ALA A 264 -22.05 -5.30 7.67
CA ALA A 264 -23.10 -4.91 6.73
C ALA A 264 -23.81 -6.14 6.17
N TRP A 265 -25.09 -5.98 5.83
CA TRP A 265 -25.79 -6.97 4.99
C TRP A 265 -25.17 -6.99 3.58
N GLN A 266 -25.10 -5.83 2.93
CA GLN A 266 -24.31 -5.58 1.72
C GLN A 266 -23.81 -4.12 1.70
N TYR A 267 -22.72 -3.86 0.97
CA TYR A 267 -22.31 -2.50 0.65
C TYR A 267 -22.90 -2.07 -0.70
N GLU A 268 -23.23 -0.79 -0.82
CA GLU A 268 -23.74 -0.16 -2.04
C GLU A 268 -22.64 0.55 -2.79
#